data_AF-A0A922ZZ44-F1
#
_entry.id   AF-A0A922ZZ44-F1
#
_cell.length_a   1.000
_cell.length_b   1.000
_cell.length_c   1.000
_cell.angle_alpha   90.00
_cell.angle_beta   90.00
_cell.angle_gamma   90.00
#
_symmetry.space_group_name_H-M   'P 1'
#
loop_
_entity.id
_entity.type
_entity.pdbx_description
1 polymer ?
#
loop_
_entity_poly.entity_id
_entity_poly.type
_entity_poly.pdbx_seq_one_letter_code
_entity_poly.pdbx_strand_id
1 'polypeptide(L)'
;MISFDLLKQIHVFKDFTDDQLALITACASEDEFKRGDCLFMKGKDSTHLWIVLEGHVNLDFEVSGNSISKRDMISFASKTNVFGWTCFVAPYQYR
;
A
#
# COMPACT_ATOMS: atom_id res chain seq x y z
N MET A 1 8.06 -6.83 13.53
CA MET A 1 6.89 -6.61 14.43
C MET A 1 6.59 -5.14 14.36
N ILE A 2 5.42 -4.77 13.87
CA ILE A 2 5.10 -3.36 13.59
C ILE A 2 5.10 -2.57 14.90
N SER A 3 5.90 -1.50 14.96
CA SER A 3 5.94 -0.62 16.12
C SER A 3 4.72 0.29 16.14
N PHE A 4 4.15 0.48 17.33
CA PHE A 4 3.10 1.46 17.56
C PHE A 4 3.52 2.89 17.21
N ASP A 5 4.79 3.24 17.50
CA ASP A 5 5.35 4.55 17.19
C ASP A 5 5.44 4.81 15.68
N LEU A 6 5.66 3.76 14.90
CA LEU A 6 5.69 3.84 13.44
C LEU A 6 4.31 4.22 12.91
N LEU A 7 3.23 3.59 13.40
CA LEU A 7 1.87 3.91 12.95
C LEU A 7 1.49 5.37 13.24
N LYS A 8 1.93 5.92 14.38
CA LYS A 8 1.73 7.34 14.73
C LYS A 8 2.41 8.33 13.75
N GLN A 9 3.47 7.90 13.08
CA GLN A 9 4.15 8.72 12.06
C GLN A 9 3.47 8.69 10.70
N ILE A 10 2.54 7.76 10.48
CA ILE A 10 1.80 7.64 9.22
C ILE A 10 0.63 8.60 9.25
N HIS A 11 0.57 9.51 8.27
CA HIS A 11 -0.41 10.59 8.25
C HIS A 11 -1.87 10.11 8.33
N VAL A 12 -2.18 8.95 7.73
CA VAL A 12 -3.55 8.43 7.70
C VAL A 12 -4.04 7.94 9.06
N PHE A 13 -3.14 7.64 9.99
CA PHE A 13 -3.48 7.16 11.33
C PHE A 13 -3.36 8.26 12.40
N LYS A 14 -3.05 9.50 12.03
CA LYS A 14 -2.82 10.61 12.99
C LYS A 14 -4.01 10.89 13.92
N ASP A 15 -5.24 10.62 13.45
CA ASP A 15 -6.48 10.90 14.15
C ASP A 15 -7.05 9.66 14.86
N PHE A 16 -6.31 8.54 14.84
CA PHE A 16 -6.72 7.29 15.48
C PHE A 16 -6.35 7.31 16.97
N THR A 17 -7.22 6.76 17.80
CA THR A 17 -6.93 6.60 19.24
C THR A 17 -5.90 5.50 19.47
N ASP A 18 -5.26 5.51 20.64
CA ASP A 18 -4.29 4.48 21.00
C ASP A 18 -4.89 3.06 20.95
N ASP A 19 -6.16 2.90 21.35
CA ASP A 19 -6.88 1.62 21.26
C ASP A 19 -7.09 1.18 19.80
N GLN A 20 -7.41 2.11 18.89
CA GLN A 20 -7.57 1.80 17.47
C GLN A 20 -6.23 1.43 16.82
N LEU A 21 -5.16 2.13 17.18
CA LEU A 21 -3.81 1.82 16.73
C LEU A 21 -3.33 0.45 17.24
N ALA A 22 -3.71 0.06 18.47
CA ALA A 22 -3.42 -1.26 19.01
C ALA A 22 -4.11 -2.37 18.20
N LEU A 23 -5.37 -2.16 17.79
CA LEU A 23 -6.09 -3.09 16.91
C LEU A 23 -5.41 -3.25 15.55
N ILE A 24 -4.96 -2.14 14.94
CA ILE A 24 -4.21 -2.18 13.68
C ILE A 24 -2.89 -2.93 13.85
N THR A 25 -2.15 -2.65 14.93
CA THR A 25 -0.88 -3.31 15.21
C THR A 25 -1.05 -4.82 15.38
N ALA A 26 -2.17 -5.26 15.96
CA ALA A 26 -2.48 -6.68 16.14
C ALA A 26 -2.79 -7.43 14.83
N CYS A 27 -3.26 -6.74 13.79
CA CYS A 27 -3.56 -7.34 12.49
C CYS A 27 -2.54 -7.00 11.39
N ALA A 28 -1.50 -6.22 11.69
CA ALA A 28 -0.49 -5.83 10.72
C ALA A 28 0.69 -6.81 10.70
N SER A 29 1.10 -7.23 9.50
CA SER A 29 2.34 -7.96 9.24
C SER A 29 3.37 -7.07 8.59
N GLU A 30 4.63 -7.44 8.75
CA GLU A 30 5.77 -6.87 8.04
C GLU A 30 6.23 -7.91 7.03
N ASP A 31 6.24 -7.54 5.76
CA ASP A 31 6.58 -8.43 4.65
C ASP A 31 7.70 -7.80 3.79
N GLU A 32 8.70 -8.61 3.46
CA GLU A 32 9.84 -8.20 2.65
C GLU A 32 9.69 -8.68 1.20
N PHE A 33 9.94 -7.77 0.26
CA PHE A 33 9.88 -8.04 -1.17
C PHE A 33 11.22 -7.73 -1.84
N LYS A 34 11.63 -8.58 -2.78
CA LYS A 34 12.82 -8.34 -3.58
C LYS A 34 12.49 -7.41 -4.73
N ARG A 35 13.53 -6.79 -5.28
CA ARG A 35 13.39 -5.97 -6.49
C ARG A 35 12.83 -6.82 -7.64
N GLY A 36 11.70 -6.38 -8.17
CA GLY A 36 10.99 -7.06 -9.26
C GLY A 36 9.83 -7.94 -8.80
N ASP A 37 9.66 -8.13 -7.49
CA ASP A 37 8.50 -8.83 -6.96
C ASP A 37 7.22 -8.01 -7.18
N CYS A 38 6.14 -8.70 -7.48
CA CYS A 38 4.83 -8.12 -7.69
C CYS A 38 4.02 -8.21 -6.40
N LEU A 39 3.63 -7.06 -5.82
CA LEU A 39 2.81 -7.02 -4.61
C LEU A 39 1.34 -7.38 -4.91
N PHE A 40 0.81 -6.87 -6.03
CA PHE A 40 -0.52 -7.21 -6.52
C PHE A 40 -0.67 -6.87 -8.00
N MET A 41 -1.73 -7.40 -8.63
CA MET A 41 -2.04 -7.17 -10.04
C MET A 41 -3.48 -6.68 -10.23
N LYS A 42 -3.69 -5.91 -11.30
CA LYS A 42 -5.02 -5.48 -11.74
C LYS A 42 -5.99 -6.66 -11.89
N GLY A 43 -7.24 -6.45 -11.48
CA GLY A 43 -8.30 -7.46 -11.54
C GLY A 43 -8.20 -8.55 -10.47
N LYS A 44 -7.17 -8.53 -9.62
CA LYS A 44 -7.09 -9.40 -8.45
C LYS A 44 -7.80 -8.77 -7.25
N ASP A 45 -8.22 -9.63 -6.33
CA ASP A 45 -8.87 -9.23 -5.10
C ASP A 45 -7.92 -8.38 -4.25
N SER A 46 -8.44 -7.23 -3.82
CA SER A 46 -7.77 -6.31 -2.91
C SER A 46 -8.18 -6.65 -1.50
N THR A 47 -7.26 -7.28 -0.78
CA THR A 47 -7.47 -7.82 0.57
C THR A 47 -6.64 -7.10 1.62
N HIS A 48 -5.61 -6.35 1.19
CA HIS A 48 -4.63 -5.74 2.08
C HIS A 48 -4.48 -4.25 1.79
N LEU A 49 -4.28 -3.49 2.87
CA LEU A 49 -3.76 -2.13 2.84
C LEU A 49 -2.24 -2.19 3.04
N TRP A 50 -1.49 -1.48 2.21
CA TRP A 50 -0.03 -1.55 2.22
C TRP A 50 0.58 -0.22 2.66
N ILE A 51 1.66 -0.31 3.44
CA ILE A 51 2.44 0.84 3.90
C ILE A 51 3.90 0.58 3.51
N VAL A 52 4.52 1.51 2.78
CA VAL A 52 5.95 1.40 2.47
C VAL A 52 6.76 1.84 3.68
N LEU A 53 7.46 0.89 4.31
CA LEU A 53 8.40 1.17 5.41
C LEU A 53 9.78 1.56 4.86
N GLU A 54 10.30 0.77 3.92
CA GLU A 54 11.58 0.99 3.27
C GLU A 54 11.50 0.64 1.77
N GLY A 55 12.34 1.28 0.95
CA GLY A 55 12.45 0.98 -0.47
C GLY A 55 11.51 1.78 -1.37
N HIS A 56 11.19 1.20 -2.53
CA HIS A 56 10.44 1.89 -3.56
C HIS A 56 9.46 0.95 -4.25
N VAL A 57 8.20 1.36 -4.33
CA VAL A 57 7.15 0.62 -5.04
C VAL A 57 6.71 1.42 -6.26
N ASN A 58 6.74 0.78 -7.42
CA ASN A 58 6.15 1.32 -8.64
C ASN A 58 4.76 0.72 -8.82
N LEU A 59 3.79 1.59 -9.06
CA LEU A 59 2.46 1.22 -9.50
C LEU A 59 2.35 1.55 -10.98
N ASP A 60 2.28 0.50 -11.80
CA ASP A 60 2.14 0.59 -13.24
C ASP A 60 0.68 0.39 -13.64
N PHE A 61 0.18 1.25 -14.53
CA PHE A 61 -1.15 1.10 -15.12
C PHE A 61 -1.02 0.57 -16.56
N GLU A 62 -1.65 -0.58 -16.82
CA GLU A 62 -1.90 -1.00 -18.21
C GLU A 62 -3.03 -0.15 -18.79
N VAL A 63 -2.65 0.90 -19.52
CA VAL A 63 -3.57 1.62 -20.40
C VAL A 63 -3.61 0.86 -21.73
N SER A 64 -4.74 0.23 -22.03
CA SER A 64 -4.98 -0.45 -23.30
C SER A 64 -5.08 0.58 -24.44
N GLY A 65 -3.94 0.90 -25.03
CA GLY A 65 -3.79 1.79 -26.19
C GLY A 65 -2.31 2.07 -26.43
N ASN A 66 -1.83 1.83 -27.66
CA ASN A 66 -0.43 1.86 -28.09
C ASN A 66 0.40 3.08 -27.62
N SER A 67 0.87 3.06 -26.38
CA SER A 67 2.11 3.65 -25.88
C SER A 67 2.04 3.63 -24.35
N ILE A 68 2.75 2.69 -23.71
CA ILE A 68 3.12 2.85 -22.30
C ILE A 68 4.09 4.03 -22.29
N SER A 69 3.56 5.24 -22.19
CA SER A 69 4.39 6.41 -22.01
C SER A 69 4.90 6.33 -20.56
N LYS A 70 6.19 6.59 -20.34
CA LYS A 70 6.83 6.66 -19.01
C LYS A 70 6.13 7.58 -17.99
N ARG A 71 5.03 8.26 -18.38
CA ARG A 71 4.29 9.24 -17.59
C ARG A 71 3.21 8.65 -16.68
N ASP A 72 2.80 7.41 -16.88
CA ASP A 72 1.70 6.81 -16.10
C ASP A 72 2.19 5.84 -15.01
N MET A 73 3.39 6.09 -14.46
CA MET A 73 3.94 5.32 -13.33
C MET A 73 3.78 6.15 -12.05
N ILE A 74 3.00 5.64 -11.08
CA ILE A 74 2.97 6.24 -9.75
C ILE A 74 4.06 5.57 -8.91
N SER A 75 5.00 6.38 -8.46
CA SER A 75 6.13 5.95 -7.66
C SER A 75 5.89 6.30 -6.19
N PHE A 76 5.88 5.28 -5.34
CA PHE A 76 5.83 5.45 -3.88
C PHE A 76 7.24 5.25 -3.32
N ALA A 77 7.86 6.34 -2.90
CA ALA A 77 9.14 6.32 -2.19
C ALA A 77 8.93 6.17 -0.67
N SER A 78 9.93 5.62 0.02
CA SER A 78 9.96 5.11 1.40
C SER A 78 9.58 6.05 2.57
N LYS A 79 8.48 6.82 2.49
CA LYS A 79 8.10 7.71 3.60
C LYS A 79 6.62 7.58 3.93
N THR A 80 6.29 6.43 4.53
CA THR A 80 4.98 6.18 5.15
C THR A 80 3.79 6.34 4.19
N ASN A 81 4.04 6.15 2.90
CA ASN A 81 3.02 6.17 1.88
C ASN A 81 2.11 4.94 2.00
N VAL A 82 0.81 5.18 1.94
CA VAL A 82 -0.21 4.15 2.08
C VAL A 82 -0.97 3.97 0.76
N PHE A 83 -1.10 2.73 0.31
CA PHE A 83 -1.74 2.35 -0.94
C PHE A 83 -2.56 1.07 -0.78
N GLY A 84 -3.34 0.70 -1.80
CA GLY A 84 -4.24 -0.46 -1.73
C GLY A 84 -5.60 -0.18 -1.09
N TRP A 85 -6.03 1.09 -1.03
CA TRP A 85 -7.33 1.53 -0.51
C TRP A 85 -8.56 0.84 -1.12
N THR A 86 -8.39 0.19 -2.28
CA THR A 86 -9.42 -0.63 -2.92
C THR A 86 -9.90 -1.79 -2.06
N CYS A 87 -9.16 -2.21 -1.03
CA CYS A 87 -9.62 -3.25 -0.10
C CYS A 87 -10.84 -2.81 0.73
N PHE A 88 -11.11 -1.52 0.81
CA PHE A 88 -12.29 -0.96 1.48
C PHE A 88 -13.41 -0.54 0.53
N VAL A 89 -13.23 -0.69 -0.79
CA VAL A 89 -14.16 -0.18 -1.81
C VAL A 89 -14.59 -1.30 -2.76
N ALA A 90 -15.90 -1.56 -2.84
CA ALA A 90 -16.44 -2.53 -3.79
C ALA A 90 -16.00 -2.23 -5.24
N PRO A 91 -15.64 -3.24 -6.05
CA PRO A 91 -15.81 -4.68 -5.82
C PRO A 91 -14.64 -5.35 -5.06
N TYR A 92 -13.82 -4.59 -4.32
CA TYR A 92 -12.64 -5.09 -3.60
C TYR A 92 -11.61 -5.69 -4.55
N GLN A 93 -11.33 -5.00 -5.65
CA GLN A 93 -10.36 -5.43 -6.66
C GLN A 93 -9.42 -4.29 -7.03
N TYR A 94 -8.16 -4.63 -7.30
CA TYR A 94 -7.20 -3.68 -7.84
C TYR A 94 -7.62 -3.26 -9.26
N ARG A 95 -7.68 -1.94 -9.49
CA ARG A 95 -8.18 -1.35 -10.75
C ARG A 95 -7.04 -0.84 -11.62
#